data_AF-A0A1X7VAE1-F1
#
_entry.id   AF-A0A1X7VAE1-F1
#
_cell.length_a   1.000
_cell.length_b   1.000
_cell.length_c   1.000
_cell.angle_alpha   90.00
_cell.angle_beta   90.00
_cell.angle_gamma   90.00
#
_symmetry.space_group_name_H-M   'P 1'
#
loop_
_entity.id
_entity.type
_entity.pdbx_description
1 polymer ?
#
loop_
_entity_poly.entity_id
_entity_poly.type
_entity_poly.pdbx_seq_one_letter_code
_entity_poly.pdbx_strand_id
1 'polypeptide(L)'
;MIELHEIMRQRGDSLFTELLCRVRTNSCTDEDINVLQSRIITPTSRDYPTHALHIYRLNKDVDDRYKFMLNKLASEEQFLIKAADATGDKPIDLSNVPDKRTETGNLHTTLKLAVGARVMLTVNVYVYDGLVNGA
;
A
#
# COMPACT_ATOMS: atom_id res chain seq x y z
N MET A 1 31.03 -14.34 -3.60
CA MET A 1 29.93 -13.48 -3.11
C MET A 1 30.04 -12.16 -3.86
N ILE A 2 28.96 -11.67 -4.48
CA ILE A 2 28.94 -10.40 -5.20
C ILE A 2 27.99 -9.49 -4.45
N GLU A 3 28.43 -8.28 -4.10
CA GLU A 3 27.65 -7.27 -3.40
C GLU A 3 27.53 -6.01 -4.28
N LEU A 4 26.34 -5.40 -4.29
CA LEU A 4 26.09 -4.12 -4.95
C LEU A 4 26.27 -3.01 -3.93
N HIS A 5 27.02 -1.97 -4.30
CA HIS A 5 27.35 -0.86 -3.40
C HIS A 5 26.78 0.49 -3.85
N GLU A 6 26.29 0.61 -5.10
CA GLU A 6 25.77 1.87 -5.62
C GLU A 6 24.24 1.97 -5.42
N ILE A 7 23.79 3.08 -4.82
CA ILE A 7 22.37 3.39 -4.63
C ILE A 7 21.85 4.20 -5.83
N MET A 8 21.07 3.55 -6.68
CA MET A 8 20.57 4.17 -7.91
C MET A 8 19.29 5.01 -7.72
N ARG A 9 18.46 4.67 -6.72
CA ARG A 9 17.14 5.30 -6.55
C ARG A 9 17.23 6.76 -6.08
N GLN A 10 18.17 7.07 -5.20
CA GLN A 10 18.41 8.41 -4.66
C GLN A 10 19.61 9.11 -5.32
N ARG A 11 19.98 8.68 -6.54
CA ARG A 11 21.16 9.20 -7.25
C ARG A 11 21.06 10.72 -7.43
N GLY A 12 22.11 11.43 -7.04
CA GLY A 12 22.16 12.89 -7.05
C GLY A 12 21.86 13.54 -5.69
N ASP A 13 21.39 12.78 -4.71
CA ASP A 13 21.21 13.22 -3.32
C ASP A 13 22.06 12.36 -2.38
N SER A 14 23.33 12.74 -2.23
CA SER A 14 24.29 12.00 -1.39
C SER A 14 23.90 12.05 0.08
N LEU A 15 23.41 13.20 0.57
CA LEU A 15 22.98 13.37 1.96
C LEU A 15 21.84 12.41 2.30
N PHE A 16 20.81 12.34 1.46
CA PHE A 16 19.70 11.42 1.69
C PHE A 16 20.11 9.96 1.52
N THR A 17 20.97 9.66 0.55
CA THR A 17 21.50 8.30 0.34
C THR A 17 22.25 7.80 1.57
N GLU A 18 23.17 8.59 2.11
CA GLU A 18 23.96 8.24 3.28
C GLU A 18 23.11 8.10 4.54
N LEU A 19 22.14 9.00 4.73
CA LEU A 19 21.15 8.91 5.81
C LEU A 19 20.44 7.56 5.76
N LEU A 20 19.92 7.15 4.60
CA LEU A 20 19.25 5.85 4.44
C LEU A 20 20.19 4.66 4.71
N CYS A 21 21.47 4.76 4.31
CA CYS A 21 22.48 3.76 4.63
C CYS A 21 22.72 3.63 6.14
N ARG A 22 22.73 4.74 6.89
CA ARG A 22 22.87 4.74 8.35
C ARG A 22 21.62 4.23 9.06
N VAL A 23 20.43 4.54 8.56
CA VAL A 23 19.16 3.93 9.03
C VAL A 23 19.22 2.41 8.89
N ARG A 24 19.69 1.90 7.75
CA ARG A 24 19.80 0.45 7.49
C ARG A 24 20.67 -0.29 8.50
N THR A 25 21.76 0.34 8.96
CA THR A 25 22.72 -0.25 9.90
C THR A 25 22.52 0.19 11.35
N ASN A 26 21.45 0.92 11.64
CA ASN A 26 21.16 1.49 12.96
C ASN A 26 22.31 2.34 13.52
N SER A 27 22.87 3.22 12.68
CA SER A 27 24.00 4.11 13.00
C SER A 27 23.69 5.59 12.72
N CYS A 28 22.41 5.97 12.81
CA CYS A 28 21.97 7.34 12.59
C CYS A 28 22.65 8.31 13.57
N THR A 29 23.07 9.46 13.07
CA THR A 29 23.54 10.58 13.89
C THR A 29 22.38 11.46 14.33
N ASP A 30 22.62 12.39 15.25
CA ASP A 30 21.60 13.38 15.65
C ASP A 30 21.15 14.24 14.47
N GLU A 31 22.04 14.56 13.53
CA GLU A 31 21.71 15.27 12.29
C GLU A 31 20.75 14.45 11.41
N ASP A 32 20.97 13.14 11.27
CA ASP A 32 20.05 12.27 10.51
C ASP A 32 18.66 12.28 11.13
N ILE A 33 18.57 12.18 12.46
CA ILE A 33 17.30 12.23 13.19
C ILE A 33 16.62 13.58 13.00
N ASN A 34 17.36 14.69 13.09
CA ASN A 34 16.83 16.03 12.86
C ASN A 34 16.30 16.19 11.43
N VAL A 35 17.02 15.67 10.42
CA VAL A 35 16.56 15.66 9.02
C VAL A 35 15.26 14.89 8.90
N LEU A 36 15.15 13.68 9.46
CA LEU A 36 13.91 12.89 9.42
C LEU A 36 12.75 13.59 10.13
N GLN A 37 12.99 14.15 11.31
CA GLN A 37 11.99 14.89 12.08
C GLN A 37 11.49 16.14 11.33
N SER A 38 12.36 16.82 10.58
CA SER A 38 11.98 17.96 9.73
C SER A 38 11.04 17.60 8.57
N ARG A 39 10.81 16.30 8.31
CA ARG A 39 9.89 15.80 7.28
C ARG A 39 8.57 15.30 7.84
N ILE A 40 8.35 15.42 9.15
CA ILE A 40 7.06 15.09 9.77
C ILE A 40 6.03 16.11 9.29
N ILE A 41 4.96 15.61 8.68
CA ILE A 41 3.84 16.39 8.17
C ILE A 41 2.53 15.83 8.71
N THR A 42 1.57 16.70 9.01
CA THR A 42 0.26 16.28 9.53
C THR A 42 -0.76 16.20 8.39
N PRO A 43 -1.81 15.35 8.51
CA PRO A 43 -2.90 15.33 7.53
C PRO A 43 -3.62 16.67 7.33
N THR A 44 -3.45 17.62 8.25
CA THR A 44 -4.00 18.97 8.20
C THR A 44 -3.09 19.98 7.50
N SER A 45 -1.84 19.62 7.18
CA SER A 45 -0.92 20.48 6.46
C SER A 45 -1.42 20.76 5.04
N ARG A 46 -1.23 22.00 4.58
CA ARG A 46 -1.69 22.47 3.25
C ARG A 46 -1.10 21.64 2.11
N ASP A 47 0.14 21.21 2.28
CA ASP A 47 0.94 20.43 1.33
C ASP A 47 0.96 18.93 1.67
N TYR A 48 0.04 18.46 2.52
CA TYR A 48 -0.06 17.04 2.81
C TYR A 48 -0.31 16.23 1.52
N PRO A 49 0.55 15.26 1.18
CA PRO A 49 0.50 14.57 -0.09
C PRO A 49 -0.62 13.52 -0.10
N THR A 50 -1.87 13.99 -0.08
CA THR A 50 -3.09 13.18 0.11
C THR A 50 -3.18 12.01 -0.88
N HIS A 51 -2.75 12.24 -2.11
CA HIS A 51 -2.78 11.26 -3.19
C HIS A 51 -1.47 10.49 -3.36
N ALA A 52 -0.46 10.65 -2.50
CA ALA A 52 0.71 9.78 -2.51
C ALA A 52 0.40 8.40 -1.90
N LEU A 53 1.28 7.44 -2.13
CA LEU A 53 1.23 6.15 -1.43
C LEU A 53 1.55 6.39 0.05
N HIS A 54 0.67 5.93 0.93
CA HIS A 54 0.89 6.00 2.39
C HIS A 54 1.27 4.61 2.88
N ILE A 55 2.39 4.53 3.61
CA ILE A 55 2.88 3.27 4.21
C ILE A 55 2.55 3.30 5.69
N TYR A 56 1.90 2.25 6.17
CA TYR A 56 1.50 2.11 7.56
C TYR A 56 2.13 0.87 8.18
N ARG A 57 2.23 0.88 9.52
CA ARG A 57 2.71 -0.26 10.29
C ARG A 57 1.69 -1.41 10.34
N LEU A 58 0.39 -1.10 10.39
CA LEU A 58 -0.67 -2.09 10.56
C LEU A 58 -1.66 -2.06 9.39
N ASN A 59 -2.19 -3.22 9.00
CA ASN A 59 -3.24 -3.32 7.98
C ASN A 59 -4.51 -2.57 8.36
N LYS A 60 -4.84 -2.50 9.66
CA LYS A 60 -5.99 -1.72 10.14
C LYS A 60 -5.88 -0.25 9.72
N ASP A 61 -4.69 0.34 9.82
CA ASP A 61 -4.48 1.76 9.45
C ASP A 61 -4.57 1.94 7.93
N VAL A 62 -4.13 0.94 7.15
CA VAL A 62 -4.33 0.89 5.69
C VAL A 62 -5.82 0.85 5.36
N ASP A 63 -6.59 -0.02 6.02
CA ASP A 63 -8.03 -0.17 5.80
C ASP A 63 -8.78 1.11 6.15
N ASP A 64 -8.42 1.77 7.25
CA ASP A 64 -9.02 3.04 7.67
C ASP A 64 -8.71 4.17 6.66
N ARG A 65 -7.47 4.24 6.16
CA ARG A 65 -7.11 5.19 5.08
C ARG A 65 -7.85 4.89 3.79
N TYR A 66 -7.95 3.62 3.39
CA TYR A 66 -8.68 3.19 2.21
C TYR A 66 -10.17 3.57 2.31
N LYS A 67 -10.83 3.28 3.43
CA LYS A 67 -12.24 3.66 3.66
C LYS A 67 -12.43 5.17 3.60
N PHE A 68 -11.53 5.94 4.23
CA PHE A 68 -11.57 7.40 4.18
C PHE A 68 -11.48 7.91 2.73
N MET A 69 -10.51 7.43 1.95
CA MET A 69 -10.32 7.86 0.57
C MET A 69 -11.47 7.41 -0.33
N LEU A 70 -11.97 6.18 -0.16
CA LEU A 70 -13.09 5.67 -0.93
C LEU A 70 -14.38 6.46 -0.64
N ASN A 71 -14.68 6.74 0.63
CA ASN A 71 -15.85 7.55 1.00
C ASN A 71 -15.76 8.99 0.49
N LYS A 72 -14.55 9.56 0.41
CA LYS A 72 -14.32 10.89 -0.18
C LYS A 72 -14.58 10.90 -1.70
N LEU A 73 -14.31 9.79 -2.38
CA LEU A 73 -14.54 9.64 -3.83
C LEU A 73 -15.99 9.26 -4.15
N ALA A 74 -16.63 8.50 -3.27
CA ALA A 74 -17.97 7.96 -3.46
C ALA A 74 -19.08 8.98 -3.21
N SER A 75 -18.95 10.19 -3.77
CA SER A 75 -20.04 11.18 -3.79
C SER A 75 -21.17 10.76 -4.72
N GLU A 76 -20.92 9.84 -5.65
CA GLU A 76 -21.89 9.39 -6.65
C GLU A 76 -22.36 7.94 -6.39
N GLU A 77 -21.45 6.96 -6.31
CA GLU A 77 -21.81 5.55 -6.12
C GLU A 77 -20.61 4.70 -5.66
N GLN A 78 -20.87 3.61 -4.92
CA GLN A 78 -19.89 2.56 -4.61
C GLN A 78 -20.31 1.23 -5.26
N PHE A 79 -19.36 0.60 -5.95
CA PHE A 79 -19.53 -0.75 -6.49
C PHE A 79 -19.10 -1.78 -5.46
N LEU A 80 -19.96 -2.78 -5.21
CA LEU A 80 -19.67 -3.89 -4.31
C LEU A 80 -19.53 -5.18 -5.13
N ILE A 81 -18.32 -5.72 -5.17
CA ILE A 81 -18.01 -6.99 -5.84
C ILE A 81 -17.91 -8.06 -4.75
N LYS A 82 -18.86 -8.98 -4.72
CA LYS A 82 -18.86 -10.11 -3.78
C LYS A 82 -18.05 -11.27 -4.35
N ALA A 83 -17.22 -11.89 -3.52
CA ALA A 83 -16.53 -13.12 -3.87
C ALA A 83 -17.52 -14.28 -4.06
N ALA A 84 -17.13 -15.26 -4.86
CA ALA A 84 -17.87 -16.49 -5.07
C ALA A 84 -16.90 -17.66 -4.96
N ASP A 85 -17.12 -18.50 -3.94
CA ASP A 85 -16.23 -19.61 -3.61
C ASP A 85 -16.97 -20.94 -3.77
N ALA A 86 -16.23 -21.99 -4.13
CA ALA A 86 -16.76 -23.33 -4.27
C ALA A 86 -15.71 -24.39 -3.91
N THR A 87 -16.18 -25.52 -3.39
CA THR A 87 -15.36 -26.73 -3.25
C THR A 87 -15.84 -27.75 -4.28
N GLY A 88 -15.08 -27.89 -5.38
CA GLY A 88 -15.59 -28.54 -6.59
C GLY A 88 -16.77 -27.74 -7.15
N ASP A 89 -17.87 -28.41 -7.50
CA ASP A 89 -19.07 -27.76 -8.04
C ASP A 89 -20.06 -27.29 -6.96
N LYS A 90 -19.67 -27.29 -5.68
CA LYS A 90 -20.54 -26.90 -4.56
C LYS A 90 -20.22 -25.47 -4.11
N PRO A 91 -21.11 -24.48 -4.37
CA PRO A 91 -20.92 -23.12 -3.88
C PRO A 91 -20.88 -23.06 -2.35
N ILE A 92 -20.08 -22.17 -1.81
CA ILE A 92 -19.97 -21.87 -0.38
C ILE A 92 -20.69 -20.56 -0.12
N ASP A 93 -21.55 -20.53 0.91
CA ASP A 93 -22.12 -19.29 1.41
C ASP A 93 -21.09 -18.53 2.26
N LEU A 94 -20.64 -17.40 1.75
CA LEU A 94 -19.65 -16.54 2.41
C LEU A 94 -20.26 -15.55 3.40
N SER A 95 -21.60 -15.53 3.57
CA SER A 95 -22.30 -14.54 4.41
C SER A 95 -21.82 -14.51 5.86
N ASN A 96 -21.37 -15.64 6.40
CA ASN A 96 -20.92 -15.80 7.78
C ASN A 96 -19.40 -16.06 7.90
N VAL A 97 -18.65 -15.96 6.81
CA VAL A 97 -17.21 -16.21 6.81
C VAL A 97 -16.48 -14.92 7.22
N PRO A 98 -15.63 -14.95 8.27
CA PRO A 98 -14.82 -13.80 8.63
C PRO A 98 -13.91 -13.37 7.47
N ASP A 99 -13.86 -12.07 7.16
CA ASP A 99 -12.97 -11.51 6.14
C ASP A 99 -11.52 -11.48 6.63
N LYS A 100 -10.91 -12.67 6.74
CA LYS A 100 -9.52 -12.87 7.15
C LYS A 100 -8.63 -13.06 5.93
N ARG A 101 -8.17 -11.93 5.39
CA ARG A 101 -7.30 -11.85 4.21
C ARG A 101 -6.07 -12.77 4.25
N THR A 102 -5.49 -12.98 5.42
CA THR A 102 -4.31 -13.85 5.59
C THR A 102 -4.60 -15.34 5.29
N GLU A 103 -5.86 -15.75 5.37
CA GLU A 103 -6.32 -17.11 5.12
C GLU A 103 -6.85 -17.28 3.67
N THR A 104 -7.01 -16.18 2.93
CA THR A 104 -7.65 -16.15 1.59
C THR A 104 -6.72 -15.59 0.50
N GLY A 105 -5.39 -15.68 0.68
CA GLY A 105 -4.45 -15.15 -0.31
C GLY A 105 -4.55 -13.64 -0.52
N ASN A 106 -4.94 -12.90 0.53
CA ASN A 106 -5.22 -11.47 0.55
C ASN A 106 -6.48 -11.01 -0.20
N LEU A 107 -7.34 -11.93 -0.62
CA LEU A 107 -8.61 -11.63 -1.28
C LEU A 107 -9.68 -11.26 -0.25
N HIS A 108 -10.53 -10.29 -0.61
CA HIS A 108 -11.63 -9.83 0.21
C HIS A 108 -12.92 -10.60 -0.13
N THR A 109 -13.73 -10.90 0.88
CA THR A 109 -15.10 -11.42 0.67
C THR A 109 -15.97 -10.42 -0.08
N THR A 110 -15.74 -9.12 0.12
CA THR A 110 -16.39 -8.05 -0.65
C THR A 110 -15.40 -6.94 -0.94
N LEU A 111 -15.10 -6.73 -2.22
CA LEU A 111 -14.29 -5.62 -2.69
C LEU A 111 -15.18 -4.40 -2.97
N LYS A 112 -14.86 -3.25 -2.35
CA LYS A 112 -15.58 -1.99 -2.60
C LYS A 112 -14.76 -1.09 -3.51
N LEU A 113 -15.38 -0.52 -4.53
CA LEU A 113 -14.75 0.36 -5.51
C LEU A 113 -15.61 1.60 -5.77
N ALA A 114 -14.98 2.63 -6.32
CA ALA A 114 -15.64 3.83 -6.81
C ALA A 114 -14.85 4.35 -8.02
N VAL A 115 -15.49 5.14 -8.88
CA VAL A 115 -14.78 5.78 -10.00
C VAL A 115 -13.67 6.67 -9.45
N GLY A 116 -12.47 6.55 -10.01
CA GLY A 116 -11.27 7.28 -9.54
C GLY A 116 -10.56 6.64 -8.34
N ALA A 117 -11.03 5.51 -7.81
CA ALA A 117 -10.31 4.78 -6.78
C ALA A 117 -8.96 4.27 -7.31
N ARG A 118 -7.89 4.49 -6.53
CA ARG A 118 -6.56 3.93 -6.82
C ARG A 118 -6.52 2.49 -6.35
N VAL A 119 -6.15 1.57 -7.23
CA VAL A 119 -6.04 0.14 -6.96
C VAL A 119 -4.62 -0.34 -7.24
N MET A 120 -4.32 -1.55 -6.79
CA MET A 120 -3.08 -2.26 -7.08
C MET A 120 -3.42 -3.68 -7.51
N LEU A 121 -2.78 -4.19 -8.55
CA LEU A 121 -2.87 -5.60 -8.90
C LEU A 121 -2.13 -6.44 -7.85
N THR A 122 -2.81 -7.45 -7.31
CA THR A 122 -2.22 -8.37 -6.31
C THR A 122 -1.75 -9.69 -6.92
N VAL A 123 -2.00 -9.90 -8.21
CA VAL A 123 -1.68 -11.11 -8.97
C VAL A 123 -1.12 -10.73 -10.34
N ASN A 124 -0.32 -11.61 -10.92
CA ASN A 124 0.14 -11.45 -12.30
C ASN A 124 -0.99 -11.83 -13.25
N VAL A 125 -1.43 -10.87 -14.06
CA VAL A 125 -2.49 -11.09 -15.06
C VAL A 125 -1.86 -11.34 -16.42
N TYR A 126 -0.97 -10.45 -16.85
CA TYR A 126 -0.32 -10.55 -18.15
C TYR A 126 1.05 -9.88 -18.13
N VAL A 127 2.09 -10.69 -17.94
CA VAL A 127 3.46 -10.22 -17.69
C VAL A 127 4.04 -9.48 -18.90
N TYR A 128 3.71 -9.90 -20.12
CA TYR A 128 4.22 -9.28 -21.35
C TYR A 128 3.78 -7.81 -21.51
N ASP A 129 2.56 -7.46 -21.05
CA ASP A 129 2.06 -6.07 -21.09
C ASP A 129 2.27 -5.34 -19.75
N GLY A 130 3.04 -5.92 -18.81
CA GLY A 130 3.31 -5.29 -17.52
C GLY A 130 2.15 -5.28 -16.53
N LEU A 131 1.09 -6.06 -16.75
CA LEU A 131 0.02 -6.29 -15.79
C LEU A 131 0.44 -7.31 -14.73
N VAL A 132 1.33 -6.87 -13.84
CA VAL A 132 1.99 -7.68 -12.82
C VAL A 132 1.56 -7.28 -11.41
N ASN A 133 1.85 -8.13 -10.44
CA ASN A 133 1.65 -7.81 -9.03
C ASN A 133 2.43 -6.53 -8.64
N GLY A 134 1.73 -5.55 -8.07
CA GLY A 134 2.26 -4.25 -7.68
C GLY A 134 2.03 -3.11 -8.69
N ALA A 135 1.46 -3.42 -9.87
CA ALA A 135 1.03 -2.41 -10.84
C ALA A 135 -0.21 -1.64 -10.38
#